data_AF-A0A9D8Y9T8-F1
#
_entry.id   AF-A0A9D8Y9T8-F1
#
_cell.length_a   1.000
_cell.length_b   1.000
_cell.length_c   1.000
_cell.angle_alpha   90.00
_cell.angle_beta   90.00
_cell.angle_gamma   90.00
#
_symmetry.space_group_name_H-M   'P 1'
#
loop_
_entity.id
_entity.type
_entity.pdbx_description
1 polymer ?
#
loop_
_entity_poly.entity_id
_entity_poly.type
_entity_poly.pdbx_seq_one_letter_code
_entity_poly.pdbx_strand_id
1 'polypeptide(L)'
;MKPRKKLKKIIKEKPTSIQAFVAEEALDHENLSHFFNDLSSHGCISGMVGSLIYYHQTHQFFDCHYEDINDLRLEYEENTGLQIQLGSDLKNTLAWFAFEETAFQLGNELGLL
;
A
#
# COMPACT_ATOMS: atom_id res chain seq x y z
N MET A 1 7.82 7.06 18.81
CA MET A 1 6.80 6.05 19.23
C MET A 1 7.15 4.73 18.56
N LYS A 2 7.02 3.56 19.22
CA LYS A 2 7.36 2.26 18.59
C LYS A 2 6.50 2.01 17.33
N PRO A 3 7.05 1.50 16.21
CA PRO A 3 6.33 1.36 14.94
C PRO A 3 4.98 0.63 15.03
N ARG A 4 4.95 -0.55 15.67
CA ARG A 4 3.70 -1.31 15.89
C ARG A 4 2.61 -0.51 16.60
N LYS A 5 2.96 0.40 17.52
CA LYS A 5 1.97 1.26 18.21
C LYS A 5 1.38 2.31 17.27
N LYS A 6 2.18 2.82 16.31
CA LYS A 6 1.73 3.76 15.30
C LYS A 6 0.79 3.10 14.29
N LEU A 7 1.14 1.91 13.80
CA LEU A 7 0.26 1.11 12.93
C LEU A 7 -1.10 0.84 13.57
N LYS A 8 -1.12 0.36 14.83
CA LYS A 8 -2.38 0.17 15.58
C LYS A 8 -3.19 1.46 15.78
N LYS A 9 -2.51 2.60 15.89
CA LYS A 9 -3.18 3.91 15.99
C LYS A 9 -3.84 4.30 14.67
N ILE A 10 -3.15 4.10 13.54
CA ILE A 10 -3.68 4.36 12.19
C ILE A 10 -4.96 3.54 11.96
N ILE A 11 -4.92 2.24 12.24
CA ILE A 11 -6.09 1.34 12.10
C ILE A 11 -7.28 1.87 12.92
N LYS A 12 -7.02 2.34 14.15
CA LYS A 12 -8.08 2.86 15.02
C LYS A 12 -8.66 4.20 14.53
N GLU A 13 -7.82 5.09 14.02
CA GLU A 13 -8.22 6.46 13.69
C GLU A 13 -8.75 6.61 12.26
N LYS A 14 -8.27 5.77 11.33
CA LYS A 14 -8.60 5.81 9.90
C LYS A 14 -8.86 4.40 9.34
N PRO A 15 -9.80 3.61 9.90
CA PRO A 15 -9.96 2.18 9.61
C PRO A 15 -10.25 1.85 8.14
N THR A 16 -10.80 2.79 7.38
CA THR A 16 -11.13 2.61 5.97
C THR A 16 -10.12 3.27 5.03
N SER A 17 -8.95 3.64 5.51
CA SER A 17 -7.90 4.24 4.67
C SER A 17 -6.94 3.17 4.13
N ILE A 18 -6.29 3.46 3.02
CA ILE A 18 -5.21 2.61 2.48
C ILE A 18 -4.09 2.43 3.52
N GLN A 19 -3.79 3.46 4.32
CA GLN A 19 -2.81 3.37 5.42
C GLN A 19 -3.20 2.32 6.47
N ALA A 20 -4.49 2.20 6.81
CA ALA A 20 -4.97 1.18 7.74
C ALA A 20 -4.86 -0.22 7.12
N PHE A 21 -5.17 -0.36 5.84
CA PHE A 21 -5.07 -1.63 5.12
C PHE A 21 -3.61 -2.13 5.07
N VAL A 22 -2.65 -1.26 4.71
CA VAL A 22 -1.21 -1.56 4.78
C VAL A 22 -0.78 -1.90 6.22
N ALA A 23 -1.29 -1.17 7.21
CA ALA A 23 -0.96 -1.39 8.61
C ALA A 23 -1.47 -2.74 9.14
N GLU A 24 -2.64 -3.19 8.70
CA GLU A 24 -3.19 -4.50 9.01
C GLU A 24 -2.31 -5.60 8.43
N GLU A 25 -2.03 -5.54 7.13
CA GLU A 25 -1.14 -6.50 6.46
C GLU A 25 0.22 -6.57 7.16
N ALA A 26 0.88 -5.42 7.39
CA ALA A 26 2.18 -5.36 8.02
C ALA A 26 2.19 -5.95 9.45
N LEU A 27 1.10 -5.80 10.21
CA LEU A 27 1.02 -6.29 11.59
C LEU A 27 0.90 -7.80 11.69
N ASP A 28 0.42 -8.47 10.63
CA ASP A 28 0.37 -9.92 10.51
C ASP A 28 1.75 -10.55 10.29
N HIS A 29 2.75 -9.75 9.88
CA HIS A 29 4.14 -10.18 9.82
C HIS A 29 4.85 -9.99 11.16
N GLU A 30 5.72 -10.94 11.53
CA GLU A 30 6.52 -10.87 12.76
C GLU A 30 7.54 -9.72 12.74
N ASN A 31 8.18 -9.50 11.59
CA ASN A 31 9.20 -8.48 11.41
C ASN A 31 8.72 -7.39 10.44
N LEU A 32 8.41 -6.21 10.99
CA LEU A 32 7.96 -5.07 10.19
C LEU A 32 9.01 -4.61 9.19
N SER A 33 10.27 -4.48 9.61
CA SER A 33 11.33 -4.04 8.69
C SER A 33 11.44 -5.00 7.50
N HIS A 34 11.38 -6.31 7.75
CA HIS A 34 11.40 -7.30 6.67
C HIS A 34 10.21 -7.12 5.72
N PHE A 35 8.98 -6.96 6.25
CA PHE A 35 7.80 -6.72 5.41
C PHE A 35 7.95 -5.48 4.51
N PHE A 36 8.32 -4.33 5.08
CA PHE A 36 8.46 -3.10 4.29
C PHE A 36 9.61 -3.20 3.27
N ASN A 37 10.75 -3.78 3.64
CA ASN A 37 11.90 -3.93 2.73
C ASN A 37 11.60 -4.91 1.57
N ASP A 38 10.96 -6.04 1.87
CA ASP A 38 10.58 -7.02 0.86
C ASP A 38 9.55 -6.43 -0.11
N LEU A 39 8.55 -5.72 0.40
CA LEU A 39 7.53 -5.07 -0.43
C LEU A 39 8.15 -4.00 -1.31
N SER A 40 9.07 -3.19 -0.78
CA SER A 40 9.80 -2.19 -1.57
C SER A 40 10.72 -2.81 -2.63
N SER A 41 11.19 -4.04 -2.43
CA SER A 41 12.14 -4.70 -3.34
C SER A 41 11.44 -5.54 -4.41
N HIS A 42 10.29 -6.14 -4.09
CA HIS A 42 9.62 -7.13 -4.94
C HIS A 42 8.19 -6.76 -5.34
N GLY A 43 7.56 -5.81 -4.65
CA GLY A 43 6.19 -5.38 -4.89
C GLY A 43 5.13 -6.44 -4.53
N CYS A 44 3.86 -6.06 -4.68
CA CYS A 44 2.69 -6.91 -4.53
C CYS A 44 2.70 -8.08 -5.52
N ILE A 45 3.33 -7.91 -6.69
CA ILE A 45 3.47 -8.96 -7.71
C ILE A 45 4.17 -10.23 -7.18
N SER A 46 4.96 -10.12 -6.11
CA SER A 46 5.58 -11.26 -5.43
C SER A 46 4.59 -12.20 -4.74
N GLY A 47 3.34 -11.76 -4.54
CA GLY A 47 2.32 -12.50 -3.80
C GLY A 47 2.48 -12.42 -2.28
N MET A 48 3.37 -11.55 -1.77
CA MET A 48 3.59 -11.39 -0.32
C MET A 48 2.44 -10.69 0.41
N VAL A 49 1.61 -9.94 -0.31
CA VAL A 49 0.44 -9.24 0.23
C VAL A 49 -0.78 -10.14 0.05
N GLY A 50 -1.14 -10.89 1.09
CA GLY A 50 -2.18 -11.90 1.07
C GLY A 50 -3.56 -11.35 0.71
N SER A 51 -3.81 -10.08 1.05
CA SER A 51 -5.05 -9.37 0.75
C SER A 51 -5.16 -8.87 -0.70
N LEU A 52 -4.11 -8.96 -1.53
CA LEU A 52 -4.06 -8.44 -2.91
C LEU A 52 -3.49 -9.45 -3.93
N ILE A 53 -3.61 -10.76 -3.68
CA ILE A 53 -3.12 -11.82 -4.57
C ILE A 53 -4.03 -12.03 -5.79
N TYR A 54 -5.34 -12.04 -5.59
CA TYR A 54 -6.32 -12.37 -6.62
C TYR A 54 -6.98 -11.12 -7.22
N TYR A 55 -7.28 -11.15 -8.52
CA TYR A 55 -7.90 -10.01 -9.21
C TYR A 55 -9.22 -9.53 -8.58
N HIS A 56 -10.06 -10.44 -8.06
CA HIS A 56 -11.29 -10.01 -7.40
C HIS A 56 -11.02 -9.17 -6.14
N GLN A 57 -9.91 -9.44 -5.43
CA GLN A 57 -9.50 -8.66 -4.25
C GLN A 57 -8.94 -7.31 -4.66
N THR A 58 -8.06 -7.27 -5.68
CA THR A 58 -7.49 -6.01 -6.17
C THR A 58 -8.55 -5.11 -6.78
N HIS A 59 -9.55 -5.68 -7.47
CA HIS A 59 -10.69 -4.93 -7.99
C HIS A 59 -11.58 -4.38 -6.88
N GLN A 60 -11.85 -5.18 -5.84
CA GLN A 60 -12.61 -4.72 -4.68
C GLN A 60 -11.88 -3.60 -3.94
N PHE A 61 -10.58 -3.75 -3.70
CA PHE A 61 -9.75 -2.71 -3.09
C PHE A 61 -9.79 -1.43 -3.91
N PHE A 62 -9.62 -1.52 -5.24
CA PHE A 62 -9.71 -0.38 -6.13
C PHE A 62 -11.06 0.33 -6.04
N ASP A 63 -12.16 -0.42 -6.09
CA ASP A 63 -13.51 0.16 -6.05
C ASP A 63 -13.81 0.81 -4.68
N CYS A 64 -13.27 0.27 -3.58
CA CYS A 64 -13.42 0.82 -2.25
C CYS A 64 -12.60 2.10 -2.01
N HIS A 65 -11.46 2.26 -2.70
CA HIS A 65 -10.50 3.35 -2.47
C HIS A 65 -10.25 4.22 -3.71
N TYR A 66 -11.16 4.20 -4.69
CA TYR A 66 -10.96 4.83 -6.00
C TYR A 66 -10.45 6.29 -5.92
N GLU A 67 -11.11 7.12 -5.10
CA GLU A 67 -10.73 8.54 -4.95
C GLU A 67 -9.33 8.68 -4.35
N ASP A 68 -9.05 7.99 -3.25
CA ASP A 68 -7.73 8.00 -2.59
C ASP A 68 -6.62 7.52 -3.54
N ILE A 69 -6.89 6.49 -4.34
CA ILE A 69 -5.96 5.95 -5.33
C ILE A 69 -5.67 6.98 -6.42
N ASN A 70 -6.70 7.68 -6.90
CA ASN A 70 -6.54 8.66 -7.96
C ASN A 70 -5.80 9.91 -7.46
N ASP A 71 -6.10 10.38 -6.25
CA ASP A 71 -5.39 11.50 -5.62
C ASP A 71 -3.91 11.14 -5.41
N LEU A 72 -3.61 9.95 -4.87
CA LEU A 72 -2.24 9.48 -4.67
C LEU A 72 -1.48 9.35 -5.99
N ARG A 73 -2.14 8.86 -7.06
CA ARG A 73 -1.55 8.80 -8.40
C ARG A 73 -1.21 10.19 -8.92
N LEU A 74 -2.14 11.14 -8.84
CA LEU A 74 -1.91 12.49 -9.35
C LEU A 74 -0.76 13.17 -8.61
N GLU A 75 -0.71 13.04 -7.29
CA GLU A 75 0.39 13.55 -6.47
C GLU A 75 1.73 12.91 -6.85
N TYR A 76 1.77 11.58 -7.03
CA TYR A 76 2.97 10.87 -7.45
C TYR A 76 3.45 11.35 -8.84
N GLU A 77 2.54 11.46 -9.81
CA GLU A 77 2.87 11.87 -11.18
C GLU A 77 3.34 13.33 -11.22
N GLU A 78 2.75 14.23 -10.43
CA GLU A 78 3.18 15.62 -10.31
C GLU A 78 4.56 15.74 -9.66
N ASN A 79 4.80 15.00 -8.58
CA ASN A 79 6.06 15.07 -7.82
C ASN A 79 7.25 14.44 -8.55
N THR A 80 7.01 13.38 -9.33
CA THR A 80 8.07 12.65 -10.03
C THR A 80 8.23 13.03 -11.50
N GLY A 81 7.19 13.60 -12.11
CA GLY A 81 7.09 13.78 -13.55
C GLY A 81 6.92 12.48 -14.34
N LEU A 82 6.68 11.35 -13.67
CA LEU A 82 6.54 10.02 -14.27
C LEU A 82 5.08 9.57 -14.23
N GLN A 83 4.55 9.11 -15.36
CA GLN A 83 3.22 8.51 -15.43
C GLN A 83 3.25 7.04 -15.04
N ILE A 84 2.22 6.59 -14.31
CA ILE A 84 2.04 5.16 -14.03
C ILE A 84 1.75 4.42 -15.34
N GLN A 85 2.52 3.38 -15.61
CA GLN A 85 2.30 2.51 -16.76
C GLN A 85 1.08 1.62 -16.49
N LEU A 86 -0.04 1.93 -17.12
CA LEU A 86 -1.27 1.17 -16.98
C LEU A 86 -1.13 -0.17 -17.72
N GLY A 87 -1.33 -1.28 -17.02
CA GLY A 87 -1.38 -2.61 -17.62
C GLY A 87 -2.72 -2.89 -18.31
N SER A 88 -2.91 -4.14 -18.77
CA SER A 88 -4.19 -4.59 -19.32
C SER A 88 -5.32 -4.61 -18.28
N ASP A 89 -4.99 -4.75 -17.01
CA ASP A 89 -5.90 -4.63 -15.88
C ASP A 89 -5.60 -3.37 -15.09
N LEU A 90 -6.38 -2.32 -15.37
CA LEU A 90 -6.28 -1.02 -14.73
C LEU A 90 -6.43 -1.10 -13.22
N LYS A 91 -7.47 -1.81 -12.75
CA LYS A 91 -7.81 -1.87 -11.32
C LYS A 91 -6.70 -2.58 -10.55
N ASN A 92 -6.20 -3.69 -11.09
CA ASN A 92 -5.08 -4.39 -10.47
C ASN A 92 -3.82 -3.52 -10.40
N THR A 93 -3.47 -2.85 -11.51
CA THR A 93 -2.28 -2.00 -11.58
C THR A 93 -2.34 -0.89 -10.55
N LEU A 94 -3.47 -0.19 -10.47
CA LEU A 94 -3.64 0.95 -9.56
C LEU A 94 -3.82 0.53 -8.09
N ALA A 95 -4.41 -0.65 -7.83
CA ALA A 95 -4.49 -1.20 -6.49
C ALA A 95 -3.10 -1.53 -5.93
N TRP A 96 -2.25 -2.23 -6.71
CA TRP A 96 -0.87 -2.52 -6.30
C TRP A 96 -0.05 -1.25 -6.13
N PHE A 97 -0.11 -0.33 -7.09
CA PHE A 97 0.57 0.97 -6.96
C PHE A 97 0.20 1.68 -5.66
N ALA A 98 -1.10 1.83 -5.37
CA ALA A 98 -1.52 2.60 -4.21
C ALA A 98 -1.14 1.93 -2.89
N PHE A 99 -1.17 0.60 -2.84
CA PHE A 99 -0.69 -0.16 -1.68
C PHE A 99 0.82 0.00 -1.48
N GLU A 100 1.61 -0.20 -2.55
CA GLU A 100 3.07 -0.12 -2.52
C GLU A 100 3.57 1.29 -2.18
N GLU A 101 3.02 2.32 -2.81
CA GLU A 101 3.40 3.72 -2.55
C GLU A 101 3.01 4.13 -1.12
N THR A 102 1.81 3.76 -0.66
CA THR A 102 1.41 4.03 0.73
C THR A 102 2.32 3.30 1.73
N ALA A 103 2.71 2.06 1.43
CA ALA A 103 3.62 1.30 2.27
C ALA A 103 5.04 1.89 2.27
N PHE A 104 5.53 2.37 1.13
CA PHE A 104 6.80 3.07 1.03
C PHE A 104 6.81 4.34 1.90
N GLN A 105 5.80 5.20 1.75
CA GLN A 105 5.66 6.41 2.56
C GLN A 105 5.59 6.09 4.05
N LEU A 106 4.79 5.09 4.43
CA LEU A 106 4.63 4.67 5.82
C LEU A 106 5.91 4.04 6.39
N GLY A 107 6.64 3.24 5.61
CA GLY A 107 7.92 2.66 5.99
C GLY A 107 8.97 3.73 6.30
N ASN A 108 9.07 4.75 5.45
CA ASN A 108 9.92 5.94 5.66
C ASN A 108 9.50 6.72 6.92
N GLU A 109 8.19 6.97 7.11
CA GLU A 109 7.65 7.67 8.29
C GLU A 109 7.86 6.92 9.62
N LEU A 110 8.13 5.61 9.54
CA LEU A 110 8.40 4.73 10.68
C LEU A 110 9.90 4.45 10.89
N GLY A 111 10.77 4.87 9.96
CA GLY A 111 12.20 4.55 9.96
C GLY A 111 12.47 3.05 9.77
N LEU A 112 11.68 2.39 8.90
CA LEU A 112 11.79 0.97 8.58
C LEU A 112 12.38 0.71 7.18
N LEU A 113 12.51 1.78 6.38
CA LEU A 113 13.14 1.85 5.07
C LEU A 113 14.32 2.83 5.13
#